data_AF-A0A1T3CQV5-F1
#
_entry.id   AF-A0A1T3CQV5-F1
#
_cell.length_a   1.000
_cell.length_b   1.000
_cell.length_c   1.000
_cell.angle_alpha   90.00
_cell.angle_beta   90.00
_cell.angle_gamma   90.00
#
_symmetry.space_group_name_H-M   'P 1'
#
loop_
_entity.id
_entity.type
_entity.pdbx_description
1 polymer ?
#
loop_
_entity_poly.entity_id
_entity_poly.type
_entity_poly.pdbx_seq_one_letter_code
_entity_poly.pdbx_strand_id
1 'polypeptide(L)'
;MIAVAPCASEAAYDEHMSTFASILSQTVSMWDRTGFSVHEPHQRHGCITGPRVTLELGIIPTLYYTALKCRDPILRRQAAKLLMVAPYSEGIWHSVVVARAALAIIELEEDNYFNGISFSSNPLLETRNAETIGLPTLPVHFRFRHVSLVLSAESRTRGKLTYWKPHNSTGYTKMVLSFDFTDIKGL
;
A
#
# COMPACT_ATOMS: atom_id res chain seq x y z
N MET A 1 8.68 -10.01 -10.50
CA MET A 1 8.20 -10.42 -9.17
C MET A 1 8.47 -9.26 -8.22
N ILE A 2 7.47 -8.82 -7.49
CA ILE A 2 7.59 -7.80 -6.44
C ILE A 2 7.53 -8.53 -5.11
N ALA A 3 8.54 -8.42 -4.27
CA ALA A 3 8.60 -9.09 -2.98
C ALA A 3 9.03 -8.11 -1.89
N VAL A 4 8.42 -8.22 -0.71
CA VAL A 4 8.85 -7.47 0.48
C VAL A 4 9.72 -8.35 1.36
N ALA A 5 10.88 -7.82 1.76
CA ALA A 5 11.85 -8.54 2.59
C ALA A 5 11.22 -8.95 3.94
N PRO A 6 11.38 -10.21 4.38
CA PRO A 6 10.88 -10.67 5.66
C PRO A 6 11.81 -10.23 6.81
N CYS A 7 11.22 -9.82 7.93
CA CYS A 7 11.95 -9.76 9.21
C CYS A 7 11.86 -11.11 9.92
N ALA A 8 12.74 -11.35 10.90
CA ALA A 8 12.65 -12.48 11.80
C ALA A 8 11.37 -12.44 12.66
N SER A 9 10.91 -11.23 13.01
CA SER A 9 9.68 -10.98 13.75
C SER A 9 8.88 -9.85 13.09
N GLU A 10 7.60 -10.10 12.82
CA GLU A 10 6.67 -9.06 12.34
C GLU A 10 6.31 -8.04 13.44
N ALA A 11 6.66 -8.31 14.71
CA ALA A 11 6.51 -7.35 15.80
C ALA A 11 7.58 -6.25 15.77
N ALA A 12 8.74 -6.50 15.15
CA ALA A 12 9.82 -5.52 15.07
C ALA A 12 9.40 -4.23 14.34
N TYR A 13 8.41 -4.29 13.44
CA TYR A 13 7.91 -3.11 12.74
C TYR A 13 7.11 -2.16 13.65
N ASP A 14 6.62 -2.63 14.79
CA ASP A 14 5.81 -1.80 15.70
C ASP A 14 6.65 -0.68 16.32
N GLU A 15 7.95 -0.94 16.54
CA GLU A 15 8.93 0.04 17.04
C GLU A 15 9.17 1.19 16.05
N HIS A 16 8.80 1.01 14.78
CA HIS A 16 9.03 1.98 13.70
C HIS A 16 7.76 2.70 13.24
N MET A 17 6.67 2.66 14.03
CA MET A 17 5.39 3.27 13.64
C MET A 17 5.50 4.77 13.31
N SER A 18 6.28 5.51 14.10
CA SER A 18 6.56 6.93 13.85
C SER A 18 7.29 7.18 12.53
N THR A 19 8.14 6.24 12.11
CA THR A 19 8.84 6.31 10.83
C THR A 19 7.87 6.12 9.67
N PHE A 20 6.93 5.17 9.78
CA PHE A 20 5.87 5.00 8.78
C PHE A 20 4.97 6.24 8.67
N ALA A 21 4.58 6.84 9.79
CA ALA A 21 3.82 8.10 9.76
C ALA A 21 4.62 9.23 9.07
N SER A 22 5.93 9.32 9.36
CA SER A 22 6.81 10.30 8.75
C SER A 22 6.93 10.11 7.23
N ILE A 23 7.01 8.86 6.74
CA ILE A 23 7.01 8.54 5.31
C ILE A 23 5.77 9.14 4.63
N LEU A 24 4.58 8.95 5.22
CA LEU A 24 3.33 9.45 4.64
C LEU A 24 3.27 10.97 4.67
N SER A 25 3.60 11.59 5.80
CA SER A 25 3.63 13.04 5.94
C SER A 25 4.60 13.69 4.96
N GLN A 26 5.81 13.15 4.81
CA GLN A 26 6.80 13.65 3.86
C GLN A 26 6.35 13.45 2.41
N THR A 27 5.72 12.32 2.09
CA THR A 27 5.19 12.05 0.74
C THR A 27 4.11 13.05 0.36
N VAL A 28 3.15 13.30 1.25
CA VAL A 28 2.10 14.30 1.03
C VAL A 28 2.70 15.70 0.87
N SER A 29 3.61 16.10 1.77
CA SER A 29 4.27 17.40 1.69
C SER A 29 5.07 17.58 0.40
N MET A 30 5.72 16.52 -0.07
CA MET A 30 6.43 16.51 -1.34
C MET A 30 5.48 16.71 -2.52
N TRP A 31 4.34 16.01 -2.55
CA TRP A 31 3.35 16.15 -3.62
C TRP A 31 2.75 17.55 -3.69
N ASP A 32 2.46 18.16 -2.53
CA ASP A 32 1.99 19.54 -2.45
C ASP A 32 3.02 20.51 -3.05
N ARG A 33 4.31 20.32 -2.75
CA ARG A 33 5.39 21.21 -3.21
C ARG A 33 5.75 21.03 -4.68
N THR A 34 5.66 19.81 -5.20
CA THR A 34 6.12 19.46 -6.56
C THR A 34 5.05 19.56 -7.63
N GLY A 35 3.81 19.91 -7.26
CA GLY A 35 2.73 20.05 -8.24
C GLY A 35 2.37 18.71 -8.90
N PHE A 36 2.53 17.59 -8.19
CA PHE A 36 1.76 16.38 -8.51
C PHE A 36 0.30 16.69 -8.17
N SER A 37 -0.37 17.45 -9.05
CA SER A 37 -1.69 18.01 -8.78
C SER A 37 -2.70 16.91 -8.44
N VAL A 38 -3.00 16.78 -7.15
CA VAL A 38 -4.00 15.85 -6.61
C VAL A 38 -5.43 16.32 -6.91
N HIS A 39 -5.60 17.56 -7.39
CA HIS A 39 -6.90 18.23 -7.36
C HIS A 39 -7.49 18.75 -8.69
N GLU A 40 -6.86 18.65 -9.88
CA GLU A 40 -7.55 19.07 -11.11
C GLU A 40 -7.21 18.31 -12.41
N PRO A 41 -8.20 18.09 -13.31
CA PRO A 41 -7.95 17.69 -14.68
C PRO A 41 -7.25 18.85 -15.41
N HIS A 42 -6.08 18.55 -15.95
CA HIS A 42 -5.14 19.53 -16.45
C HIS A 42 -5.72 20.43 -17.55
N GLN A 43 -5.80 21.74 -17.30
CA GLN A 43 -5.68 22.74 -18.35
C GLN A 43 -4.72 23.87 -17.94
N ARG A 44 -3.54 23.83 -18.58
CA ARG A 44 -2.61 24.94 -18.88
C ARG A 44 -1.92 25.53 -17.62
N HIS A 45 -0.60 25.49 -17.50
CA HIS A 45 0.39 26.16 -18.35
C HIS A 45 1.77 25.52 -18.16
N GLY A 46 2.60 25.51 -19.21
CA GLY A 46 4.03 25.17 -19.11
C GLY A 46 4.33 23.69 -19.29
N CYS A 47 4.56 23.31 -20.54
CA CYS A 47 5.04 22.00 -20.97
C CYS A 47 6.20 21.48 -20.11
N ILE A 48 5.95 20.41 -19.34
CA ILE A 48 6.90 19.29 -19.25
C ILE A 48 6.15 18.08 -19.82
N THR A 49 6.03 18.03 -21.14
CA THR A 49 5.60 16.84 -21.87
C THR A 49 6.78 15.87 -21.91
N GLY A 50 6.95 15.09 -20.86
CA GLY A 50 7.89 13.97 -20.82
C GLY A 50 7.32 12.86 -19.96
N PRO A 51 7.59 11.57 -20.28
CA PRO A 51 7.19 10.48 -19.42
C PRO A 51 7.86 10.71 -18.06
N ARG A 52 7.05 10.90 -17.00
CA ARG A 52 7.54 11.00 -15.62
C ARG A 52 8.07 9.62 -15.21
N VAL A 53 9.23 9.25 -15.72
CA VAL A 53 10.00 8.12 -15.23
C VAL A 53 10.58 8.58 -13.89
N THR A 54 9.77 8.53 -12.84
CA THR A 54 10.14 8.84 -11.45
C THR A 54 10.96 7.71 -10.83
N LEU A 55 11.80 7.04 -11.64
CA LEU A 55 12.61 5.90 -11.22
C LEU A 55 13.51 6.22 -10.00
N GLU A 56 13.79 7.50 -9.76
CA GLU A 56 14.73 7.96 -8.73
C GLU A 56 14.11 8.22 -7.36
N LEU A 57 12.78 8.35 -7.23
CA LEU A 57 12.18 8.78 -5.96
C LEU A 57 11.85 7.60 -5.03
N GLY A 58 11.66 6.40 -5.59
CA GLY A 58 11.31 5.20 -4.82
C GLY A 58 10.03 5.35 -4.00
N ILE A 59 9.08 6.21 -4.43
CA ILE A 59 7.87 6.50 -3.68
C ILE A 59 6.92 5.30 -3.75
N ILE A 60 6.77 4.68 -4.92
CA ILE A 60 5.88 3.53 -5.07
C ILE A 60 6.30 2.35 -4.18
N PRO A 61 7.56 1.85 -4.22
CA PRO A 61 7.98 0.78 -3.35
C PRO A 61 7.90 1.17 -1.87
N THR A 62 8.17 2.43 -1.53
CA THR A 62 8.11 2.92 -0.14
C THR A 62 6.68 2.94 0.42
N LEU A 63 5.72 3.46 -0.36
CA LEU A 63 4.30 3.46 0.02
C LEU A 63 3.74 2.03 0.04
N TYR A 64 4.10 1.19 -0.92
CA TYR A 64 3.70 -0.22 -0.93
C TYR A 64 4.23 -0.96 0.30
N TYR A 65 5.51 -0.76 0.63
CA TYR A 65 6.12 -1.32 1.83
C TYR A 65 5.41 -0.85 3.11
N THR A 66 5.12 0.46 3.19
CA THR A 66 4.36 1.04 4.31
C THR A 66 2.98 0.40 4.43
N ALA A 67 2.25 0.26 3.33
CA ALA A 67 0.94 -0.37 3.31
C ALA A 67 0.97 -1.84 3.77
N LEU A 68 2.09 -2.56 3.57
CA LEU A 68 2.22 -3.98 3.95
C LEU A 68 2.82 -4.22 5.32
N LYS A 69 3.68 -3.33 5.83
CA LYS A 69 4.46 -3.57 7.06
C LYS A 69 4.10 -2.67 8.23
N CYS A 70 3.59 -1.47 8.00
CA CYS A 70 2.99 -0.67 9.06
C CYS A 70 1.82 -1.45 9.69
N ARG A 71 1.60 -1.49 11.00
CA ARG A 71 0.50 -2.28 11.63
C ARG A 71 -0.62 -1.43 12.20
N ASP A 72 -0.57 -0.12 11.93
CA ASP A 72 -1.66 0.82 12.19
C ASP A 72 -2.67 0.75 11.02
N PRO A 73 -3.96 0.48 11.30
CA PRO A 73 -4.95 0.31 10.25
C PRO A 73 -5.16 1.58 9.40
N ILE A 74 -4.97 2.76 9.97
CA ILE A 74 -5.19 4.04 9.29
C ILE A 74 -4.03 4.31 8.33
N LEU A 75 -2.80 4.24 8.83
CA LEU A 75 -1.59 4.55 8.04
C LEU A 75 -1.43 3.60 6.85
N ARG A 76 -1.71 2.29 7.05
CA ARG A 76 -1.65 1.31 5.96
C ARG A 76 -2.62 1.63 4.82
N ARG A 77 -3.87 1.95 5.17
CA ARG A 77 -4.91 2.32 4.19
C ARG A 77 -4.58 3.64 3.51
N GLN A 78 -4.06 4.61 4.26
CA GLN A 78 -3.60 5.88 3.71
C GLN A 78 -2.49 5.66 2.68
N ALA A 79 -1.46 4.87 3.00
CA ALA A 79 -0.39 4.52 2.08
C ALA A 79 -0.91 3.86 0.78
N ALA A 80 -1.82 2.90 0.91
CA ALA A 80 -2.42 2.23 -0.24
C ALA A 80 -3.27 3.20 -1.11
N LYS A 81 -4.00 4.13 -0.48
CA LYS A 81 -4.80 5.13 -1.20
C LYS A 81 -3.93 6.23 -1.83
N LEU A 82 -2.82 6.63 -1.20
CA LEU A 82 -1.85 7.57 -1.78
C LEU A 82 -1.29 7.06 -3.12
N LEU A 83 -1.07 5.75 -3.25
CA LEU A 83 -0.67 5.14 -4.53
C LEU A 83 -1.71 5.30 -5.66
N MET A 84 -2.98 5.57 -5.33
CA MET A 84 -4.05 5.79 -6.31
C MET A 84 -4.24 7.26 -6.69
N VAL A 85 -3.70 8.19 -5.88
CA VAL A 85 -3.87 9.64 -6.07
C VAL A 85 -3.28 10.11 -7.40
N ALA A 86 -2.09 9.62 -7.73
CA ALA A 86 -1.45 9.88 -9.00
C ALA A 86 -1.09 8.53 -9.64
N PRO A 87 -1.77 8.13 -10.74
CA PRO A 87 -1.37 6.97 -11.51
C PRO A 87 -0.03 7.22 -12.20
N TYR A 88 1.04 6.59 -11.75
CA TYR A 88 2.36 6.63 -12.39
C TYR A 88 3.12 5.32 -12.18
N SER A 89 4.28 5.20 -12.82
CA SER A 89 5.11 3.99 -12.78
C SER A 89 6.56 4.30 -12.45
N GLU A 90 7.17 3.51 -11.58
CA GLU A 90 8.57 3.57 -11.19
C GLU A 90 9.26 2.24 -11.58
N GLY A 91 9.83 2.18 -12.77
CA GLY A 91 10.43 0.96 -13.29
C GLY A 91 9.39 -0.17 -13.42
N ILE A 92 9.55 -1.24 -12.63
CA ILE A 92 8.61 -2.38 -12.59
C ILE A 92 7.35 -2.13 -11.75
N TRP A 93 7.31 -1.00 -11.02
CA TRP A 93 6.24 -0.67 -10.10
C TRP A 93 5.16 0.16 -10.79
N HIS A 94 3.92 -0.33 -10.79
CA HIS A 94 2.75 0.39 -11.30
C HIS A 94 1.86 0.78 -10.13
N SER A 95 1.72 2.09 -9.84
CA SER A 95 1.13 2.58 -8.59
C SER A 95 -0.29 2.02 -8.35
N VAL A 96 -1.15 2.05 -9.37
CA VAL A 96 -2.52 1.54 -9.31
C VAL A 96 -2.57 0.03 -9.05
N VAL A 97 -1.71 -0.76 -9.71
CA VAL A 97 -1.68 -2.21 -9.55
C VAL A 97 -1.25 -2.58 -8.14
N VAL A 98 -0.18 -1.94 -7.64
CA VAL A 98 0.32 -2.25 -6.29
C VAL A 98 -0.56 -1.67 -5.18
N ALA A 99 -1.29 -0.57 -5.44
CA ALA A 99 -2.31 -0.06 -4.53
C ALA A 99 -3.43 -1.10 -4.29
N ARG A 100 -3.97 -1.66 -5.37
CA ARG A 100 -5.04 -2.67 -5.28
C ARG A 100 -4.55 -3.94 -4.63
N ALA A 101 -3.36 -4.40 -5.00
CA ALA A 101 -2.72 -5.51 -4.33
C ALA A 101 -2.59 -5.24 -2.82
N ALA A 102 -2.10 -4.06 -2.42
CA ALA A 102 -1.96 -3.68 -1.03
C ALA A 102 -3.30 -3.67 -0.28
N LEU A 103 -4.37 -3.10 -0.87
CA LEU A 103 -5.70 -3.10 -0.27
C LEU A 103 -6.24 -4.53 -0.07
N ALA A 104 -6.10 -5.40 -1.08
CA ALA A 104 -6.50 -6.80 -0.97
C ALA A 104 -5.69 -7.56 0.09
N ILE A 105 -4.38 -7.28 0.19
CA ILE A 105 -3.53 -7.87 1.24
C ILE A 105 -3.96 -7.39 2.62
N ILE A 106 -4.25 -6.09 2.78
CA ILE A 106 -4.75 -5.53 4.05
C ILE A 106 -6.04 -6.25 4.47
N GLU A 107 -6.98 -6.41 3.56
CA GLU A 107 -8.26 -7.08 3.83
C GLU A 107 -8.06 -8.55 4.24
N LEU A 108 -7.22 -9.29 3.51
CA LEU A 108 -6.90 -10.70 3.81
C LEU A 108 -6.15 -10.86 5.13
N GLU A 109 -5.27 -9.93 5.45
CA GLU A 109 -4.43 -9.97 6.63
C GLU A 109 -5.21 -9.58 7.89
N GLU A 110 -6.06 -8.57 7.81
CA GLU A 110 -6.87 -8.12 8.92
C GLU A 110 -8.05 -9.07 9.22
N ASP A 111 -8.53 -9.85 8.25
CA ASP A 111 -9.52 -10.93 8.47
C ASP A 111 -10.73 -10.49 9.32
N ASN A 112 -11.34 -9.36 8.93
CA ASN A 112 -12.45 -8.70 9.62
C ASN A 112 -12.17 -8.18 11.04
N TYR A 113 -10.91 -8.13 11.49
CA TYR A 113 -10.53 -7.64 12.83
C TYR A 113 -11.00 -6.21 13.11
N PHE A 114 -11.06 -5.36 12.09
CA PHE A 114 -11.55 -3.98 12.17
C PHE A 114 -12.96 -3.79 11.57
N ASN A 115 -13.78 -4.84 11.53
CA ASN A 115 -15.14 -4.74 11.00
C ASN A 115 -15.98 -3.73 11.80
N GLY A 116 -16.78 -2.93 11.09
CA GLY A 116 -17.61 -1.87 11.68
C GLY A 116 -16.90 -0.52 11.87
N ILE A 117 -15.60 -0.43 11.59
CA ILE A 117 -14.86 0.85 11.66
C ILE A 117 -14.86 1.53 10.31
N SER A 118 -15.26 2.81 10.29
CA SER A 118 -15.17 3.65 9.10
C SER A 118 -13.83 4.38 9.03
N PHE A 119 -13.09 4.18 7.93
CA PHE A 119 -11.80 4.83 7.70
C PHE A 119 -11.93 5.98 6.71
N SER A 120 -11.16 7.06 6.91
CA SER A 120 -11.13 8.22 6.01
C SER A 120 -10.90 7.81 4.55
N SER A 121 -11.70 8.36 3.64
CA SER A 121 -11.51 8.19 2.19
C SER A 121 -10.43 9.11 1.63
N ASN A 122 -10.05 10.19 2.32
CA ASN A 122 -9.07 11.14 1.83
C ASN A 122 -7.64 10.68 2.20
N PRO A 123 -6.79 10.31 1.23
CA PRO A 123 -5.41 9.90 1.49
C PRO A 123 -4.46 11.04 1.88
N LEU A 124 -4.78 12.28 1.52
CA LEU A 124 -3.89 13.43 1.76
C LEU A 124 -3.91 13.94 3.21
N LEU A 125 -4.93 13.55 3.97
CA LEU A 125 -5.07 13.98 5.36
C LEU A 125 -5.14 12.73 6.25
N GLU A 126 -4.16 12.58 7.15
CA GLU A 126 -4.29 11.62 8.25
C GLU A 126 -5.39 12.13 9.18
N THR A 127 -6.61 11.63 9.01
CA THR A 127 -7.76 12.02 9.83
C THR A 127 -8.12 10.87 10.75
N ARG A 128 -7.84 11.04 12.05
CA ARG A 128 -8.38 10.18 13.10
C ARG A 128 -9.69 10.79 13.59
N ASN A 129 -10.79 10.06 13.42
CA ASN A 129 -12.09 10.37 14.02
C ASN A 129 -12.21 9.72 15.42
N ALA A 130 -13.31 10.00 16.14
CA ALA A 130 -13.54 9.45 17.47
C ALA A 130 -13.50 7.90 17.53
N GLU A 131 -13.88 7.22 16.45
CA GLU A 131 -13.88 5.74 16.34
C GLU A 131 -12.49 5.15 16.09
N THR A 132 -11.56 5.96 15.58
CA THR A 132 -10.21 5.54 15.19
C THR A 132 -9.13 5.99 16.17
N ILE A 133 -9.47 6.87 17.12
CA ILE A 133 -8.62 7.24 18.24
C ILE A 133 -8.49 6.04 19.19
N GLY A 134 -7.26 5.57 19.41
CA GLY A 134 -6.96 4.47 20.33
C GLY A 134 -7.17 3.06 19.76
N LEU A 135 -7.35 2.91 18.44
CA LEU A 135 -7.40 1.59 17.82
C LEU A 135 -6.11 0.80 18.06
N PRO A 136 -6.21 -0.50 18.40
CA PRO A 136 -5.03 -1.33 18.55
C PRO A 136 -4.37 -1.59 17.20
N THR A 137 -3.07 -1.84 17.22
CA THR A 137 -2.37 -2.41 16.07
C THR A 137 -2.83 -3.84 15.81
N LEU A 138 -2.82 -4.27 14.56
CA LEU A 138 -3.18 -5.64 14.20
C LEU A 138 -2.33 -6.68 14.99
N PRO A 139 -2.92 -7.66 15.68
CA PRO A 139 -2.16 -8.64 16.47
C PRO A 139 -1.22 -9.52 15.62
N VAL A 140 -0.11 -9.99 16.21
CA VAL A 140 0.96 -10.71 15.49
C VAL A 140 0.49 -11.96 14.74
N HIS A 141 -0.51 -12.69 15.25
CA HIS A 141 -1.02 -13.91 14.63
C HIS A 141 -1.82 -13.68 13.33
N PHE A 142 -2.22 -12.44 13.06
CA PHE A 142 -2.80 -12.04 11.77
C PHE A 142 -1.72 -11.63 10.75
N ARG A 143 -0.52 -11.24 11.20
CA ARG A 143 0.50 -10.60 10.37
C ARG A 143 1.19 -11.57 9.43
N PHE A 144 1.13 -11.29 8.14
CA PHE A 144 1.82 -11.99 7.07
C PHE A 144 3.31 -11.62 7.07
N ARG A 145 4.16 -12.66 7.01
CA ARG A 145 5.61 -12.48 7.08
C ARG A 145 6.24 -12.15 5.74
N HIS A 146 5.95 -12.98 4.75
CA HIS A 146 6.41 -12.79 3.39
C HIS A 146 5.21 -12.60 2.49
N VAL A 147 5.30 -11.60 1.62
CA VAL A 147 4.28 -11.28 0.62
C VAL A 147 5.01 -11.05 -0.70
N SER A 148 4.58 -11.77 -1.73
CA SER A 148 5.15 -11.69 -3.07
C SER A 148 4.05 -11.65 -4.12
N LEU A 149 4.14 -10.65 -4.99
CA LEU A 149 3.24 -10.36 -6.10
C LEU A 149 3.92 -10.73 -7.42
N VAL A 150 3.31 -11.67 -8.15
CA VAL A 150 3.76 -12.09 -9.47
C VAL A 150 2.69 -11.72 -10.48
N LEU A 151 2.96 -10.73 -11.33
CA LEU A 151 2.08 -10.35 -12.43
C LEU A 151 2.23 -11.34 -13.59
N SER A 152 1.14 -11.59 -14.30
CA SER A 152 1.13 -12.38 -15.52
C SER A 152 1.85 -11.63 -16.65
N ALA A 153 2.56 -12.36 -17.51
CA ALA A 153 3.22 -11.78 -18.68
C ALA A 153 2.21 -11.25 -19.72
N GLU A 154 1.02 -11.85 -19.78
CA GLU A 154 -0.03 -11.50 -20.73
C GLU A 154 -0.86 -10.28 -20.31
N SER A 155 -0.94 -10.03 -18.99
CA SER A 155 -1.65 -8.86 -18.47
C SER A 155 -1.08 -8.43 -17.13
N ARG A 156 -0.81 -7.12 -17.01
CA ARG A 156 -0.40 -6.48 -15.75
C ARG A 156 -1.53 -6.34 -14.73
N THR A 157 -2.77 -6.72 -15.09
CA THR A 157 -3.93 -6.74 -14.19
C THR A 157 -4.13 -8.09 -13.51
N ARG A 158 -3.54 -9.16 -14.04
CA ARG A 158 -3.67 -10.52 -13.54
C ARG A 158 -2.40 -10.95 -12.84
N GLY A 159 -2.52 -11.74 -11.79
CA GLY A 159 -1.34 -12.26 -11.13
C GLY A 159 -1.63 -13.24 -10.02
N LYS A 160 -0.54 -13.65 -9.36
CA LYS A 160 -0.55 -14.51 -8.19
C LYS A 160 0.04 -13.74 -7.02
N LEU A 161 -0.73 -13.65 -5.95
CA LEU A 161 -0.27 -13.22 -4.65
C LEU A 161 0.14 -14.46 -3.86
N THR A 162 1.34 -14.47 -3.33
CA THR A 162 1.82 -15.52 -2.42
C THR A 162 2.15 -14.89 -1.09
N TYR A 163 1.65 -15.48 -0.01
CA TYR A 163 1.88 -14.94 1.33
C TYR A 163 2.03 -16.05 2.37
N TRP A 164 2.71 -15.73 3.47
CA TRP A 164 2.96 -16.65 4.57
C TRP A 164 2.14 -16.23 5.79
N LYS A 165 1.07 -16.98 6.07
CA LYS A 165 0.18 -16.77 7.23
C LYS A 165 0.67 -17.61 8.41
N PRO A 166 0.68 -17.08 9.66
CA PRO A 166 0.99 -17.87 10.85
C PRO A 166 -0.01 -19.03 11.00
N HIS A 167 0.47 -20.23 11.33
CA HIS A 167 -0.33 -21.42 11.57
C HIS A 167 0.12 -22.10 12.86
N ASN A 168 -0.70 -21.97 13.92
CA ASN A 168 -0.40 -22.39 15.30
C ASN A 168 1.00 -21.93 15.79
N SER A 169 1.31 -22.20 17.05
CA SER A 169 2.32 -21.49 17.87
C SER A 169 3.75 -21.38 17.29
N THR A 170 4.13 -22.08 16.21
CA THR A 170 5.49 -22.05 15.64
C THR A 170 5.57 -22.15 14.11
N GLY A 171 4.46 -22.29 13.38
CA GLY A 171 4.45 -22.59 11.94
C GLY A 171 4.00 -21.43 11.06
N TYR A 172 4.37 -21.49 9.77
CA TYR A 172 3.79 -20.64 8.73
C TYR A 172 3.29 -21.51 7.57
N THR A 173 2.13 -21.15 7.02
CA THR A 173 1.58 -21.78 5.83
C THR A 173 1.68 -20.83 4.66
N LYS A 174 2.26 -21.33 3.55
CA LYS A 174 2.28 -20.60 2.28
C LYS A 174 0.92 -20.68 1.63
N MET A 175 0.31 -19.53 1.40
CA MET A 175 -0.95 -19.36 0.68
C MET A 175 -0.66 -18.80 -0.71
N VAL A 176 -1.51 -19.17 -1.67
CA VAL A 176 -1.47 -18.67 -3.05
C VAL A 176 -2.87 -18.25 -3.44
N LEU A 177 -3.01 -16.99 -3.85
CA LEU A 177 -4.26 -16.43 -4.33
C LEU A 177 -4.03 -15.86 -5.73
N SER A 178 -4.86 -16.26 -6.69
CA SER A 178 -4.90 -15.60 -7.99
C SER A 178 -5.79 -14.37 -7.88
N PHE A 179 -5.35 -13.24 -8.42
CA PHE A 179 -6.15 -12.02 -8.52
C PHE A 179 -6.29 -11.61 -9.98
N ASP A 180 -7.43 -10.99 -10.28
CA ASP A 180 -7.71 -10.36 -11.55
C ASP A 180 -8.27 -8.97 -11.32
N PHE A 181 -7.60 -7.96 -11.89
CA PHE A 181 -8.03 -6.57 -11.88
C PHE A 181 -8.57 -6.11 -13.25
N THR A 182 -8.94 -7.03 -14.15
CA THR A 182 -9.46 -6.72 -15.51
C THR A 182 -10.75 -5.90 -15.53
N ASP A 183 -11.57 -5.96 -14.48
CA ASP A 183 -12.90 -5.33 -14.46
C ASP A 183 -12.88 -3.80 -14.40
N ILE A 184 -11.73 -3.16 -14.62
CA ILE A 184 -11.52 -1.77 -14.24
C ILE A 184 -11.04 -0.96 -15.44
N LYS A 185 -11.95 -0.14 -15.96
CA LYS A 185 -11.69 0.87 -17.00
C LYS A 185 -10.58 1.82 -16.53
N GLY A 186 -9.55 2.00 -17.35
CA GLY A 186 -8.45 2.93 -17.10
C GLY A 186 -7.14 2.22 -16.78
N LEU A 187 -6.52 1.66 -17.81
CA LEU A 187 -5.09 1.41 -17.92
C LEU A 187 -4.56 2.30 -19.05
#